data_AF-A0A9W9TQD8-F1
#
_entry.id   AF-A0A9W9TQD8-F1
#
_cell.length_a   1.000
_cell.length_b   1.000
_cell.length_c   1.000
_cell.angle_alpha   90.00
_cell.angle_beta   90.00
_cell.angle_gamma   90.00
#
_symmetry.space_group_name_H-M   'P 1'
#
loop_
_entity.id
_entity.type
_entity.pdbx_description
1 polymer ?
#
loop_
_entity_poly.entity_id
_entity_poly.type
_entity_poly.pdbx_seq_one_letter_code
_entity_poly.pdbx_strand_id
1 'polypeptide(L)'
;MNNILQEQQWTKTTHSSSIIDKLPAEILHYILSFLSPHDLARVSVTCRALAEHASNDLLWARLVNSNLPFPIHDPGPFDSFRRLYLAHLPYWFIPKNKIWFADNEHTGNLILARYDNRRGVIEAYRLIADRGSPEFQVWEAHPDVMIQSFHPTVTLWLDDPVLLLRDLEPSEPTSECQTWMAERKMHMPAEANHLFNSLLLCSNQDTHEQDKMNLWPPPNIPSDNRVVRSILGADPSDPESWSEASQEAFRIRRWTNFRLMISPGQNSAMITYSTLDPVLYTPTREKPYQGIWVGDYSAHGCEFLLIIQGDPSDDDEGDSTTGTVQRGSLHAIKLTGDPNVPRGETTFISGDIGPKGLIKVETEEPFKGSRIVRANGHVAGLGFHDGMLEYSNETCQPWKYLTSITDTFISSQLILVSTEYIAHYWQEMGHISYYRRVDINNLLQI
;
A
#
# COMPACT_ATOMS: atom_id res chain seq x y z
N MET A 1 15.39 10.89 76.04
CA MET A 1 15.55 9.45 76.37
C MET A 1 14.17 8.83 76.29
N ASN A 2 13.85 8.23 75.14
CA ASN A 2 13.93 6.79 74.89
C ASN A 2 12.62 6.08 75.25
N ASN A 3 11.73 5.99 74.25
CA ASN A 3 11.29 4.73 73.63
C ASN A 3 10.97 3.54 74.55
N ILE A 4 9.69 3.12 74.56
CA ILE A 4 9.18 1.82 74.06
C ILE A 4 7.87 1.51 74.80
N LEU A 5 6.76 1.40 74.06
CA LEU A 5 5.93 0.19 74.01
C LEU A 5 4.92 0.31 72.86
N GLN A 6 5.04 -0.68 71.97
CA GLN A 6 4.20 -0.98 70.81
C GLN A 6 2.72 -1.11 71.19
N GLU A 7 1.85 -0.65 70.30
CA GLU A 7 0.94 -1.54 69.59
C GLU A 7 0.41 -0.87 68.32
N GLN A 8 0.75 -1.45 67.18
CA GLN A 8 0.15 -1.13 65.89
C GLN A 8 -1.32 -1.57 65.91
N GLN A 9 -2.24 -0.62 65.74
CA GLN A 9 -3.53 -0.91 65.13
C GLN A 9 -3.51 -0.40 63.69
N TRP A 10 -3.04 -1.28 62.79
CA TRP A 10 -3.42 -1.20 61.38
C TRP A 10 -4.87 -1.65 61.25
N THR A 11 -5.58 -1.08 60.27
CA THR A 11 -6.95 -1.39 59.81
C THR A 11 -8.11 -0.63 60.48
N LYS A 12 -8.21 0.66 60.18
CA LYS A 12 -9.49 1.23 59.74
C LYS A 12 -9.42 1.47 58.24
N THR A 13 -9.89 0.52 57.46
CA THR A 13 -10.12 0.67 56.02
C THR A 13 -11.28 1.65 55.83
N THR A 14 -10.95 2.93 55.63
CA THR A 14 -11.89 3.88 55.05
C THR A 14 -12.06 3.50 53.58
N HIS A 15 -13.30 3.23 53.14
CA HIS A 15 -13.66 3.16 51.72
C HIS A 15 -13.44 4.54 51.09
N SER A 16 -12.19 4.84 50.75
CA SER A 16 -11.83 5.95 49.89
C SER A 16 -12.30 5.61 48.47
N SER A 17 -13.54 5.98 48.14
CA SER A 17 -14.01 6.04 46.74
C SER A 17 -12.93 6.72 45.90
N SER A 18 -12.51 6.09 44.80
CA SER A 18 -11.49 6.65 43.91
C SER A 18 -11.91 8.04 43.44
N ILE A 19 -10.95 8.93 43.20
CA ILE A 19 -11.22 10.25 42.59
C ILE A 19 -11.90 10.06 41.22
N ILE A 20 -11.56 8.98 40.50
CA ILE A 20 -12.14 8.63 39.21
C ILE A 20 -13.64 8.30 39.35
N ASP A 21 -14.06 7.64 40.44
CA ASP A 21 -15.46 7.28 40.69
C ASP A 21 -16.37 8.51 40.93
N LYS A 22 -15.77 9.67 41.20
CA LYS A 22 -16.49 10.93 41.46
C LYS A 22 -16.60 11.83 40.22
N LEU A 23 -15.96 11.47 39.12
CA LEU A 23 -16.03 12.25 37.89
C LEU A 23 -17.40 12.07 37.22
N PRO A 24 -17.96 13.13 36.59
CA PRO A 24 -19.14 12.99 35.74
C PRO A 24 -18.89 12.00 34.59
N ALA A 25 -19.95 11.32 34.16
CA ALA A 25 -19.88 10.31 33.11
C ALA A 25 -19.30 10.85 31.79
N GLU A 26 -19.58 12.10 31.46
CA GLU A 26 -19.09 12.79 30.27
C GLU A 26 -17.59 13.06 30.34
N ILE A 27 -17.07 13.41 31.52
CA ILE A 27 -15.64 13.63 31.74
C ILE A 27 -14.89 12.30 31.68
N LEU A 28 -15.46 11.24 32.28
CA LEU A 28 -14.92 9.89 32.14
C LEU A 28 -14.91 9.45 30.67
N HIS A 29 -16.01 9.63 29.94
CA HIS A 29 -16.06 9.31 28.52
C HIS A 29 -14.98 10.07 27.72
N TYR A 30 -14.83 11.38 27.97
CA TYR A 30 -13.80 12.18 27.31
C TYR A 30 -12.39 11.64 27.59
N ILE A 31 -12.05 11.32 28.84
CA ILE A 31 -10.76 10.72 29.20
C ILE A 31 -10.55 9.37 28.49
N LEU A 32 -11.56 8.49 28.53
CA LEU A 32 -11.48 7.18 27.89
C LEU A 32 -11.37 7.26 26.36
N SER A 33 -11.85 8.34 25.75
CA SER A 33 -11.78 8.55 24.30
C SER A 33 -10.36 8.72 23.74
N PHE A 34 -9.36 8.93 24.62
CA PHE A 34 -7.94 8.99 24.25
C PHE A 34 -7.23 7.65 24.35
N LEU A 35 -7.90 6.62 24.85
CA LEU A 35 -7.29 5.31 25.07
C LEU A 35 -7.33 4.44 23.83
N SER A 36 -6.28 3.61 23.69
CA SER A 36 -6.26 2.54 22.70
C SER A 36 -7.30 1.46 23.05
N PRO A 37 -7.71 0.61 22.10
CA PRO A 37 -8.59 -0.52 22.39
C PRO A 37 -8.03 -1.45 23.48
N HIS A 38 -6.70 -1.63 23.50
CA HIS A 38 -6.02 -2.43 24.51
C HIS A 38 -6.09 -1.79 25.89
N ASP A 39 -5.93 -0.46 25.99
CA ASP A 39 -6.02 0.25 27.25
C ASP A 39 -7.47 0.35 27.75
N LEU A 40 -8.46 0.45 26.85
CA LEU A 40 -9.87 0.31 27.20
C LEU A 40 -10.16 -1.08 27.78
N ALA A 41 -9.61 -2.15 27.20
CA ALA A 41 -9.74 -3.49 27.75
C ALA A 41 -9.10 -3.58 29.15
N ARG A 42 -7.92 -3.01 29.37
CA ARG A 42 -7.27 -2.94 30.69
C ARG A 42 -8.10 -2.14 31.70
N VAL A 43 -8.66 -1.00 31.31
CA VAL A 43 -9.55 -0.21 32.17
C VAL A 43 -10.80 -1.01 32.54
N SER A 44 -11.36 -1.76 31.59
CA SER A 44 -12.59 -2.53 31.82
C SER A 44 -12.46 -3.63 32.87
N VAL A 45 -11.25 -4.14 33.11
CA VAL A 45 -11.01 -5.19 34.13
C VAL A 45 -10.74 -4.64 35.54
N THR A 46 -10.71 -3.32 35.71
CA THR A 46 -10.39 -2.70 37.01
C THR A 46 -11.56 -2.66 37.98
N CYS A 47 -12.75 -2.26 37.53
CA CYS A 47 -13.98 -2.25 38.33
C CYS A 47 -15.23 -2.26 37.43
N ARG A 48 -16.40 -2.57 37.99
CA ARG A 48 -17.66 -2.68 37.23
C ARG A 48 -18.08 -1.36 36.57
N ALA A 49 -17.95 -0.23 37.27
CA ALA A 49 -18.30 1.08 36.73
C ALA A 49 -17.42 1.44 35.51
N LEU A 50 -16.11 1.21 35.61
CA LEU A 50 -15.20 1.44 34.48
C LEU A 50 -15.40 0.42 33.35
N ALA A 51 -15.81 -0.81 33.66
CA ALA A 51 -16.22 -1.78 32.64
C ALA A 51 -17.42 -1.29 31.81
N GLU A 52 -18.43 -0.72 32.48
CA GLU A 52 -19.60 -0.14 31.82
C GLU A 52 -19.22 1.07 30.96
N HIS A 53 -18.41 2.01 31.50
CA HIS A 53 -17.95 3.17 30.73
C HIS A 53 -17.05 2.81 29.55
N ALA A 54 -16.11 1.87 29.72
CA ALA A 54 -15.23 1.40 28.64
C ALA A 54 -15.98 0.60 27.56
N SER A 55 -17.16 0.06 27.89
CA SER A 55 -18.03 -0.63 26.92
C SER A 55 -18.96 0.32 26.17
N ASN A 56 -18.90 1.63 26.43
CA ASN A 56 -19.73 2.62 25.73
C ASN A 56 -19.44 2.62 24.23
N ASP A 57 -20.48 2.42 23.42
CA ASP A 57 -20.35 2.16 22.00
C ASP A 57 -19.83 3.35 21.19
N LEU A 58 -19.98 4.59 21.69
CA LEU A 58 -19.43 5.78 21.03
C LEU A 58 -17.89 5.78 21.05
N LEU A 59 -17.27 5.19 22.08
CA LEU A 59 -15.81 5.01 22.12
C LEU A 59 -15.37 4.07 21.01
N TRP A 60 -16.09 2.96 20.84
CA TRP A 60 -15.78 1.95 19.83
C TRP A 60 -16.12 2.41 18.41
N ALA A 61 -17.18 3.20 18.22
CA ALA A 61 -17.51 3.84 16.96
C ALA A 61 -16.36 4.74 16.47
N ARG A 62 -15.76 5.53 17.38
CA ARG A 62 -14.58 6.35 17.07
C ARG A 62 -13.38 5.47 16.69
N LEU A 63 -13.14 4.37 17.40
CA LEU A 63 -12.05 3.45 17.09
C LEU A 63 -12.22 2.78 15.73
N VAL A 64 -13.42 2.28 15.40
CA VAL A 64 -13.72 1.74 14.06
C VAL A 64 -13.50 2.82 13.00
N ASN A 65 -14.12 4.00 13.15
CA ASN A 65 -14.05 5.07 12.15
C ASN A 65 -12.65 5.65 11.97
N SER A 66 -11.76 5.56 12.96
CA SER A 66 -10.35 5.93 12.81
C SER A 66 -9.56 5.03 11.85
N ASN A 67 -10.09 3.86 11.51
CA ASN A 67 -9.50 2.92 10.56
C ASN A 67 -10.16 2.97 9.17
N LEU A 68 -11.11 3.89 8.95
CA LEU A 68 -11.89 3.96 7.72
C LEU A 68 -11.71 5.32 7.02
N PRO A 69 -11.58 5.35 5.69
CA PRO A 69 -11.57 6.60 4.94
C PRO A 69 -12.93 7.31 4.98
N PHE A 70 -14.01 6.53 5.04
CA PHE A 70 -15.39 7.03 5.08
C PHE A 70 -16.03 6.56 6.40
N PRO A 71 -16.41 7.49 7.30
CA PRO A 71 -17.04 7.12 8.55
C PRO A 71 -18.38 6.41 8.34
N ILE A 72 -18.64 5.42 9.17
CA ILE A 72 -19.92 4.71 9.27
C ILE A 72 -20.68 5.16 10.52
N HIS A 73 -22.00 5.04 10.48
CA HIS A 73 -22.91 5.58 11.51
C HIS A 73 -23.71 4.52 12.24
N ASP A 74 -23.62 3.27 11.81
CA ASP A 74 -24.23 2.10 12.42
C ASP A 74 -23.24 0.91 12.37
N PRO A 75 -23.39 -0.08 13.25
CA PRO A 75 -22.49 -1.25 13.31
C PRO A 75 -22.76 -2.31 12.23
N GLY A 76 -23.65 -2.04 11.26
CA GLY A 76 -23.97 -2.99 10.19
C GLY A 76 -24.63 -4.27 10.73
N PRO A 77 -24.09 -5.46 10.44
CA PRO A 77 -24.67 -6.73 10.89
C PRO A 77 -24.38 -7.08 12.36
N PHE A 78 -23.63 -6.24 13.08
CA PHE A 78 -23.24 -6.50 14.47
C PHE A 78 -24.13 -5.73 15.45
N ASP A 79 -24.28 -6.25 16.68
CA ASP A 79 -25.13 -5.62 17.71
C ASP A 79 -24.59 -4.27 18.23
N SER A 80 -23.30 -3.99 18.04
CA SER A 80 -22.62 -2.79 18.56
C SER A 80 -21.31 -2.53 17.81
N PHE A 81 -20.83 -1.27 17.81
CA PHE A 81 -19.50 -0.93 17.30
C PHE A 81 -18.38 -1.66 18.05
N ARG A 82 -18.55 -1.92 19.35
CA ARG A 82 -17.62 -2.76 20.12
C ARG A 82 -17.52 -4.17 19.53
N ARG A 83 -18.67 -4.81 19.24
CA ARG A 83 -18.71 -6.15 18.66
C ARG A 83 -18.12 -6.18 17.25
N LEU A 84 -18.43 -5.16 16.44
CA LEU A 84 -17.83 -4.95 15.12
C LEU A 84 -16.30 -4.82 15.22
N TYR A 85 -15.81 -3.97 16.12
CA TYR A 85 -14.36 -3.79 16.28
C TYR A 85 -13.66 -5.11 16.60
N LEU A 86 -14.25 -5.89 17.52
CA LEU A 86 -13.71 -7.19 17.94
C LEU A 86 -13.78 -8.25 16.83
N ALA A 87 -14.74 -8.18 15.92
CA ALA A 87 -14.93 -9.10 14.78
C ALA A 87 -13.73 -9.12 13.79
N HIS A 88 -12.98 -8.03 13.79
CA HIS A 88 -11.91 -7.78 12.85
C HIS A 88 -10.57 -7.48 13.53
N LEU A 89 -10.41 -7.69 14.84
CA LEU A 89 -9.10 -7.57 15.47
C LEU A 89 -8.15 -8.66 14.92
N PRO A 90 -6.90 -8.32 14.53
CA PRO A 90 -6.24 -7.01 14.55
C PRO A 90 -6.30 -6.29 13.19
N TYR A 91 -7.04 -6.84 12.23
CA TYR A 91 -7.00 -6.60 10.80
C TYR A 91 -7.48 -5.21 10.37
N TRP A 92 -7.86 -4.34 11.30
CA TRP A 92 -8.24 -2.95 11.01
C TRP A 92 -7.13 -2.12 10.33
N PHE A 93 -5.86 -2.51 10.46
CA PHE A 93 -4.78 -1.87 9.71
C PHE A 93 -4.93 -2.03 8.19
N ILE A 94 -5.62 -3.08 7.72
CA ILE A 94 -5.83 -3.36 6.29
C ILE A 94 -6.67 -2.27 5.61
N PRO A 95 -7.91 -1.99 6.04
CA PRO A 95 -8.70 -0.88 5.48
C PRO A 95 -8.15 0.50 5.84
N LYS A 96 -7.43 0.64 6.96
CA LYS A 96 -6.78 1.91 7.36
C LYS A 96 -5.75 2.36 6.32
N ASN A 97 -4.92 1.44 5.86
CA ASN A 97 -3.84 1.73 4.92
C ASN A 97 -4.32 1.79 3.46
N LYS A 98 -5.48 1.17 3.15
CA LYS A 98 -6.20 1.21 1.87
C LYS A 98 -5.47 0.57 0.69
N ILE A 99 -4.20 0.89 0.46
CA ILE A 99 -3.42 0.49 -0.71
C ILE A 99 -2.40 -0.56 -0.29
N TRP A 100 -2.35 -1.65 -1.05
CA TRP A 100 -1.42 -2.74 -0.79
C TRP A 100 -0.82 -3.23 -2.10
N PHE A 101 0.49 -3.41 -2.15
CA PHE A 101 1.19 -3.92 -3.33
C PHE A 101 2.07 -5.12 -2.99
N ALA A 102 2.13 -6.05 -3.94
CA ALA A 102 2.59 -7.40 -3.70
C ALA A 102 3.92 -7.73 -4.38
N ASP A 103 4.64 -8.69 -3.80
CA ASP A 103 5.91 -9.17 -4.30
C ASP A 103 5.79 -10.28 -5.37
N ASN A 104 4.68 -10.35 -6.12
CA ASN A 104 4.53 -11.28 -7.25
C ASN A 104 5.65 -11.10 -8.27
N GLU A 105 6.37 -12.18 -8.59
CA GLU A 105 7.52 -12.15 -9.50
C GLU A 105 7.20 -11.41 -10.82
N HIS A 106 8.10 -10.47 -11.17
CA HIS A 106 8.01 -9.46 -12.22
C HIS A 106 6.80 -8.50 -12.18
N THR A 107 5.60 -9.02 -12.01
CA THR A 107 4.34 -8.34 -12.29
C THR A 107 3.79 -7.52 -11.14
N GLY A 108 3.99 -7.99 -9.91
CA GLY A 108 3.38 -7.38 -8.74
C GLY A 108 1.88 -7.60 -8.72
N ASN A 109 1.23 -6.99 -7.74
CA ASN A 109 -0.22 -6.95 -7.67
C ASN A 109 -0.61 -5.75 -6.80
N LEU A 110 -1.37 -4.81 -7.33
CA LEU A 110 -1.87 -3.66 -6.60
C LEU A 110 -3.33 -3.94 -6.22
N ILE A 111 -3.63 -3.91 -4.92
CA ILE A 111 -4.99 -4.11 -4.40
C ILE A 111 -5.42 -2.92 -3.56
N LEU A 112 -6.73 -2.63 -3.59
CA LEU A 112 -7.35 -1.69 -2.67
C LEU A 112 -8.21 -2.45 -1.67
N ALA A 113 -8.02 -2.12 -0.39
CA ALA A 113 -8.70 -2.71 0.74
C ALA A 113 -9.70 -1.73 1.35
N ARG A 114 -10.87 -2.24 1.71
CA ARG A 114 -11.96 -1.47 2.33
C ARG A 114 -12.78 -2.33 3.29
N TYR A 115 -13.60 -1.68 4.09
CA TYR A 115 -14.60 -2.33 4.92
C TYR A 115 -15.99 -2.06 4.33
N ASP A 116 -16.76 -3.12 4.05
CA ASP A 116 -18.16 -3.03 3.63
C ASP A 116 -19.06 -3.18 4.87
N ASN A 117 -19.63 -2.07 5.34
CA ASN A 117 -20.49 -2.04 6.52
C ASN A 117 -21.78 -2.86 6.35
N ARG A 118 -22.34 -2.92 5.14
CA ARG A 118 -23.57 -3.67 4.88
C ARG A 118 -23.36 -5.16 5.07
N ARG A 119 -22.16 -5.66 4.76
CA ARG A 119 -21.80 -7.08 4.86
C ARG A 119 -21.01 -7.43 6.12
N GLY A 120 -20.42 -6.46 6.81
CA GLY A 120 -19.54 -6.70 7.94
C GLY A 120 -18.25 -7.41 7.56
N VAL A 121 -17.63 -7.01 6.43
CA VAL A 121 -16.42 -7.67 5.91
C VAL A 121 -15.32 -6.67 5.60
N ILE A 122 -14.08 -7.07 5.85
CA ILE A 122 -12.89 -6.45 5.27
C ILE A 122 -12.59 -7.19 3.98
N GLU A 123 -12.52 -6.47 2.87
CA GLU A 123 -12.30 -7.02 1.54
C GLU A 123 -11.22 -6.23 0.82
N ALA A 124 -10.45 -6.91 -0.04
CA ALA A 124 -9.53 -6.24 -0.94
C ALA A 124 -9.55 -6.86 -2.34
N TYR A 125 -9.50 -5.99 -3.35
CA TYR A 125 -9.63 -6.37 -4.76
C TYR A 125 -8.47 -5.86 -5.58
N ARG A 126 -8.11 -6.61 -6.62
CA ARG A 126 -7.10 -6.16 -7.59
C ARG A 126 -7.58 -4.90 -8.29
N LEU A 127 -6.68 -3.92 -8.38
CA LEU A 127 -6.86 -2.77 -9.24
C LEU A 127 -6.53 -3.18 -10.67
N ILE A 128 -7.46 -2.96 -11.59
CA ILE A 128 -7.30 -3.29 -13.01
C ILE A 128 -7.55 -2.05 -13.85
N ALA A 129 -6.91 -2.01 -15.02
CA ALA A 129 -7.10 -0.95 -15.99
C ALA A 129 -7.44 -1.56 -17.35
N ASP A 130 -8.56 -1.16 -17.92
CA ASP A 130 -8.83 -1.37 -19.33
C ASP A 130 -8.27 -0.18 -20.11
N ARG A 131 -7.41 -0.47 -21.09
CA ARG A 131 -6.80 0.54 -21.97
C ARG A 131 -7.84 1.27 -22.81
N GLY A 132 -8.95 0.61 -23.14
CA GLY A 132 -9.92 1.08 -24.11
C GLY A 132 -9.41 1.00 -25.55
N SER A 133 -10.20 1.54 -26.49
CA SER A 133 -9.82 1.60 -27.90
C SER A 133 -8.97 2.84 -28.17
N PRO A 134 -7.72 2.72 -28.65
CA PRO A 134 -6.87 3.88 -28.91
C PRO A 134 -7.33 4.62 -30.18
N GLU A 135 -7.36 5.94 -30.11
CA GLU A 135 -7.48 6.83 -31.26
C GLU A 135 -6.10 7.28 -31.72
N PHE A 136 -5.87 7.29 -33.03
CA PHE A 136 -4.62 7.79 -33.60
C PHE A 136 -4.69 9.31 -33.74
N GLN A 137 -3.63 9.98 -33.29
CA GLN A 137 -3.49 11.43 -33.41
C GLN A 137 -2.16 11.75 -34.10
N VAL A 138 -2.11 12.91 -34.77
CA VAL A 138 -0.90 13.43 -35.38
C VAL A 138 -0.40 14.58 -34.51
N TRP A 139 0.88 14.56 -34.17
CA TRP A 139 1.53 15.70 -33.56
C TRP A 139 1.99 16.66 -34.66
N GLU A 140 1.40 17.86 -34.73
CA GLU A 140 1.71 18.82 -35.78
C GLU A 140 3.19 19.23 -35.79
N ALA A 141 3.82 19.35 -34.62
CA ALA A 141 5.25 19.66 -34.50
C ALA A 141 6.17 18.48 -34.90
N HIS A 142 5.68 17.24 -34.83
CA HIS A 142 6.43 16.02 -35.14
C HIS A 142 5.55 14.97 -35.83
N PRO A 143 5.25 15.12 -37.13
CA PRO A 143 4.27 14.27 -37.83
C PRO A 143 4.66 12.79 -37.92
N ASP A 144 5.94 12.47 -37.76
CA ASP A 144 6.47 11.10 -37.78
C ASP A 144 6.25 10.35 -36.45
N VAL A 145 5.81 11.05 -35.39
CA VAL A 145 5.59 10.46 -34.07
C VAL A 145 4.21 9.81 -34.02
N MET A 146 4.17 8.54 -33.61
CA MET A 146 2.93 7.81 -33.41
C MET A 146 2.32 8.16 -32.06
N ILE A 147 1.12 8.75 -32.08
CA ILE A 147 0.32 9.00 -30.89
C ILE A 147 -0.89 8.07 -30.88
N GLN A 148 -0.99 7.26 -29.82
CA GLN A 148 -2.18 6.48 -29.49
C GLN A 148 -2.81 7.06 -28.23
N SER A 149 -4.03 7.59 -28.34
CA SER A 149 -4.74 8.18 -27.20
C SER A 149 -4.89 7.17 -26.06
N PHE A 150 -4.83 7.65 -24.83
CA PHE A 150 -4.99 6.81 -23.65
C PHE A 150 -6.05 7.38 -22.70
N HIS A 151 -7.15 6.65 -22.62
CA HIS A 151 -8.31 6.96 -21.77
C HIS A 151 -8.71 5.71 -20.98
N PRO A 152 -7.86 5.27 -20.04
CA PRO A 152 -8.07 4.02 -19.33
C PRO A 152 -9.29 4.11 -18.42
N THR A 153 -9.99 2.99 -18.29
CA THR A 153 -11.00 2.80 -17.25
C THR A 153 -10.38 1.97 -16.13
N VAL A 154 -10.13 2.62 -14.99
CA VAL A 154 -9.57 1.97 -13.80
C VAL A 154 -10.71 1.52 -12.90
N THR A 155 -10.72 0.24 -12.52
CA THR A 155 -11.77 -0.36 -11.68
C THR A 155 -11.20 -1.39 -10.73
N LEU A 156 -11.99 -1.78 -9.73
CA LEU A 156 -11.70 -2.94 -8.89
C LEU A 156 -12.30 -4.20 -9.53
N TRP A 157 -11.51 -5.27 -9.56
CA TRP A 157 -12.02 -6.57 -10.02
C TRP A 157 -12.83 -7.25 -8.91
N LEU A 158 -14.12 -6.92 -8.81
CA LEU A 158 -14.99 -7.33 -7.70
C LEU A 158 -15.34 -8.83 -7.69
N ASP A 159 -15.18 -9.54 -8.81
CA ASP A 159 -15.54 -10.96 -8.91
C ASP A 159 -14.49 -11.91 -8.27
N ASP A 160 -13.23 -11.45 -8.12
CA ASP A 160 -12.12 -12.24 -7.56
C ASP A 160 -11.46 -11.46 -6.40
N PRO A 161 -12.07 -11.46 -5.19
CA PRO A 161 -11.44 -10.85 -4.02
C PRO A 161 -10.09 -11.51 -3.74
N VAL A 162 -9.08 -10.70 -3.47
CA VAL A 162 -7.75 -11.17 -3.04
C VAL A 162 -7.75 -11.47 -1.54
N LEU A 163 -8.50 -10.67 -0.78
CA LEU A 163 -8.66 -10.78 0.66
C LEU A 163 -10.14 -10.67 1.00
N LEU A 164 -10.63 -11.55 1.86
CA LEU A 164 -11.98 -11.50 2.40
C LEU A 164 -11.99 -12.01 3.84
N LEU A 165 -12.10 -11.08 4.78
CA LEU A 165 -12.23 -11.36 6.21
C LEU A 165 -13.66 -11.08 6.64
N ARG A 166 -14.35 -12.14 7.04
CA ARG A 166 -15.73 -12.11 7.53
C ARG A 166 -15.81 -12.77 8.89
N ASP A 167 -16.71 -12.27 9.72
CA ASP A 167 -17.18 -12.98 10.89
C ASP A 167 -18.31 -13.93 10.47
N LEU A 168 -18.23 -15.21 10.84
CA LEU A 168 -19.23 -16.21 10.46
C LEU A 168 -20.48 -16.13 11.35
N GLU A 169 -20.33 -15.59 12.56
CA GLU A 169 -21.38 -15.52 13.58
C GLU A 169 -21.48 -14.09 14.15
N PRO A 170 -21.91 -13.09 13.36
CA PRO A 170 -21.97 -11.68 13.80
C PRO A 170 -22.85 -11.43 15.03
N SER A 171 -23.86 -12.28 15.24
CA SER A 171 -24.80 -12.23 16.38
C SER A 171 -24.24 -12.84 17.66
N GLU A 172 -23.17 -13.64 17.59
CA GLU A 172 -22.56 -14.20 18.79
C GLU A 172 -21.74 -13.13 19.51
N PRO A 173 -21.69 -13.13 20.86
CA PRO A 173 -21.02 -12.08 21.62
C PRO A 173 -19.49 -12.11 21.49
N THR A 174 -18.94 -13.23 21.02
CA THR A 174 -17.50 -13.45 20.83
C THR A 174 -17.18 -13.72 19.37
N SER A 175 -15.97 -13.35 18.96
CA SER A 175 -15.46 -13.64 17.61
C SER A 175 -14.24 -14.55 17.71
N GLU A 176 -14.07 -15.45 16.73
CA GLU A 176 -12.91 -16.35 16.64
C GLU A 176 -11.58 -15.60 16.71
N CYS A 177 -11.50 -14.41 16.11
CA CYS A 177 -10.28 -13.60 16.04
C CYS A 177 -9.89 -12.94 17.38
N GLN A 178 -10.67 -13.11 18.44
CA GLN A 178 -10.26 -12.72 19.79
C GLN A 178 -9.18 -13.67 20.35
N THR A 179 -9.08 -14.89 19.80
CA THR A 179 -7.96 -15.78 20.08
C THR A 179 -6.82 -15.46 19.12
N TRP A 180 -5.63 -15.22 19.65
CA TRP A 180 -4.45 -14.94 18.82
C TRP A 180 -4.16 -16.10 17.88
N MET A 181 -4.10 -15.79 16.59
CA MET A 181 -3.63 -16.67 15.54
C MET A 181 -2.87 -15.82 14.51
N ALA A 182 -1.61 -16.15 14.26
CA ALA A 182 -0.81 -15.46 13.24
C ALA A 182 -1.36 -15.73 11.82
N GLU A 183 -1.99 -16.89 11.62
CA GLU A 183 -2.66 -17.27 10.38
C GLU A 183 -4.19 -17.31 10.55
N ARG A 184 -4.92 -16.70 9.62
CA ARG A 184 -6.37 -16.77 9.51
C ARG A 184 -6.78 -17.29 8.13
N LYS A 185 -7.49 -18.42 8.12
CA LYS A 185 -8.10 -18.96 6.90
C LYS A 185 -9.19 -18.02 6.39
N MET A 186 -9.23 -17.78 5.09
CA MET A 186 -10.23 -16.94 4.44
C MET A 186 -11.23 -17.82 3.66
N HIS A 187 -12.52 -17.59 3.90
CA HIS A 187 -13.60 -18.27 3.18
C HIS A 187 -13.86 -17.57 1.84
N MET A 188 -13.15 -18.02 0.81
CA MET A 188 -13.16 -17.41 -0.52
C MET A 188 -14.11 -18.15 -1.48
N PRO A 189 -14.69 -17.47 -2.50
CA PRO A 189 -15.44 -18.14 -3.58
C PRO A 189 -14.62 -19.23 -4.30
N ALA A 190 -13.30 -19.02 -4.41
CA ALA A 190 -12.36 -19.95 -5.03
C ALA A 190 -12.27 -21.32 -4.34
N GLU A 191 -12.75 -21.48 -3.11
CA GLU A 191 -12.77 -22.77 -2.41
C GLU A 191 -13.60 -23.83 -3.16
N ALA A 192 -14.60 -23.41 -3.94
CA ALA A 192 -15.37 -24.29 -4.83
C ALA A 192 -14.49 -25.00 -5.87
N ASN A 193 -13.33 -24.42 -6.20
CA ASN A 193 -12.32 -24.97 -7.11
C ASN A 193 -11.14 -25.62 -6.35
N HIS A 194 -11.33 -26.02 -5.09
CA HIS A 194 -10.29 -26.63 -4.23
C HIS A 194 -9.06 -25.75 -4.01
N LEU A 195 -9.25 -24.44 -4.09
CA LEU A 195 -8.22 -23.43 -3.91
C LEU A 195 -8.50 -22.63 -2.64
N PHE A 196 -7.56 -22.69 -1.71
CA PHE A 196 -7.71 -22.11 -0.38
C PHE A 196 -6.73 -20.96 -0.19
N ASN A 197 -7.14 -19.98 0.62
CA ASN A 197 -6.32 -18.82 0.93
C ASN A 197 -6.33 -18.59 2.45
N SER A 198 -5.19 -18.19 2.97
CA SER A 198 -5.03 -17.71 4.35
C SER A 198 -4.27 -16.41 4.35
N LEU A 199 -4.62 -15.55 5.28
CA LEU A 199 -3.86 -14.37 5.63
C LEU A 199 -2.91 -14.70 6.77
N LEU A 200 -1.64 -14.35 6.63
CA LEU A 200 -0.61 -14.49 7.66
C LEU A 200 -0.10 -13.10 8.04
N LEU A 201 0.04 -12.84 9.34
CA LEU A 201 0.62 -11.59 9.84
C LEU A 201 2.15 -11.64 9.71
N CYS A 202 2.76 -10.53 9.29
CA CYS A 202 4.22 -10.38 9.31
C CYS A 202 4.69 -9.93 10.70
N SER A 203 5.93 -10.25 11.06
CA SER A 203 6.58 -9.69 12.25
C SER A 203 7.38 -8.43 11.90
N ASN A 204 7.44 -7.46 12.81
CA ASN A 204 8.35 -6.32 12.73
C ASN A 204 9.78 -6.77 13.10
N GLN A 205 10.44 -7.43 12.15
CA GLN A 205 11.81 -7.93 12.35
C GLN A 205 12.84 -6.82 12.09
N ASP A 206 13.98 -6.92 12.75
CA ASP A 206 15.16 -6.14 12.38
C ASP A 206 15.71 -6.63 11.04
N THR A 207 15.64 -5.79 10.02
CA THR A 207 16.09 -6.10 8.67
C THR A 207 17.51 -5.59 8.36
N HIS A 208 18.25 -5.04 9.34
CA HIS A 208 19.55 -4.41 9.10
C HIS A 208 20.61 -5.37 8.53
N GLU A 209 20.57 -6.65 8.91
CA GLU A 209 21.53 -7.67 8.45
C GLU A 209 21.08 -8.44 7.19
N GLN A 210 19.89 -8.14 6.66
CA GLN A 210 19.31 -8.86 5.53
C GLN A 210 19.78 -8.27 4.20
N ASP A 211 19.90 -9.13 3.18
CA ASP A 211 20.13 -8.68 1.82
C ASP A 211 18.94 -7.81 1.36
N LYS A 212 19.25 -6.62 0.82
CA LYS A 212 18.25 -5.68 0.31
C LYS A 212 17.35 -6.28 -0.77
N MET A 213 17.84 -7.25 -1.54
CA MET A 213 17.05 -7.95 -2.56
C MET A 213 15.94 -8.84 -1.96
N ASN A 214 16.13 -9.28 -0.71
CA ASN A 214 15.17 -10.12 0.01
C ASN A 214 14.13 -9.30 0.80
N LEU A 215 14.22 -7.97 0.77
CA LEU A 215 13.31 -7.10 1.50
C LEU A 215 12.12 -6.65 0.65
N TRP A 216 10.97 -6.51 1.31
CA TRP A 216 9.76 -5.94 0.74
C TRP A 216 9.20 -4.84 1.66
N PRO A 217 8.84 -3.64 1.16
CA PRO A 217 8.97 -3.14 -0.22
C PRO A 217 10.40 -3.24 -0.80
N PRO A 218 10.58 -3.10 -2.12
CA PRO A 218 11.91 -3.07 -2.72
C PRO A 218 12.62 -1.73 -2.41
N PRO A 219 13.96 -1.67 -2.39
CA PRO A 219 14.71 -0.49 -1.94
C PRO A 219 14.38 0.82 -2.68
N ASN A 220 14.01 0.72 -3.95
CA ASN A 220 13.64 1.87 -4.78
C ASN A 220 12.36 2.57 -4.29
N ILE A 221 11.47 1.86 -3.59
CA ILE A 221 10.28 2.45 -2.97
C ILE A 221 10.66 2.89 -1.54
N PRO A 222 10.56 4.19 -1.20
CA PRO A 222 10.81 4.65 0.15
C PRO A 222 9.89 3.96 1.15
N SER A 223 10.47 3.43 2.23
CA SER A 223 9.74 2.75 3.30
C SER A 223 10.61 2.67 4.54
N ASP A 224 10.06 3.07 5.68
CA ASP A 224 10.72 2.96 6.98
C ASP A 224 10.65 1.53 7.52
N ASN A 225 9.60 0.79 7.17
CA ASN A 225 9.41 -0.60 7.56
C ASN A 225 9.52 -1.50 6.34
N ARG A 226 10.32 -2.57 6.47
CA ARG A 226 10.44 -3.63 5.47
C ARG A 226 10.35 -4.97 6.15
N VAL A 227 9.89 -5.96 5.40
CA VAL A 227 9.81 -7.35 5.85
C VAL A 227 10.62 -8.22 4.91
N VAL A 228 11.15 -9.32 5.45
CA VAL A 228 11.79 -10.35 4.62
C VAL A 228 10.71 -11.07 3.80
N ARG A 229 10.99 -11.21 2.51
CA ARG A 229 10.16 -11.95 1.55
C ARG A 229 10.28 -13.45 1.81
N SER A 230 9.20 -14.19 1.58
CA SER A 230 9.29 -15.66 1.51
C SER A 230 9.88 -16.03 0.14
N ILE A 231 11.19 -16.23 0.08
CA ILE A 231 11.92 -16.66 -1.12
C ILE A 231 12.50 -18.05 -0.84
N LEU A 232 12.18 -19.02 -1.69
CA LEU A 232 12.87 -20.32 -1.81
C LEU A 232 13.12 -21.05 -0.47
N GLY A 233 12.06 -21.26 0.33
CA GLY A 233 12.03 -22.30 1.37
C GLY A 233 12.47 -21.89 2.78
N ALA A 234 12.80 -20.61 3.01
CA ALA A 234 12.96 -20.05 4.35
C ALA A 234 11.79 -19.11 4.65
N ASP A 235 10.74 -19.64 5.29
CA ASP A 235 9.63 -18.81 5.75
C ASP A 235 10.09 -17.97 6.96
N PRO A 236 9.93 -16.64 6.93
CA PRO A 236 10.25 -15.78 8.06
C PRO A 236 9.37 -16.12 9.26
N SER A 237 9.90 -15.96 10.48
CA SER A 237 9.15 -16.30 11.69
C SER A 237 7.83 -15.52 11.78
N ASP A 238 6.77 -16.24 12.14
CA ASP A 238 5.50 -15.64 12.47
C ASP A 238 5.62 -14.82 13.76
N PRO A 239 4.84 -13.74 13.93
CA PRO A 239 4.76 -13.04 15.20
C PRO A 239 4.22 -13.98 16.30
N GLU A 240 4.61 -13.77 17.55
CA GLU A 240 4.06 -14.50 18.70
C GLU A 240 2.88 -13.77 19.35
N SER A 241 2.74 -12.46 19.05
CA SER A 241 1.76 -11.59 19.69
C SER A 241 1.28 -10.45 18.78
N TRP A 242 0.14 -9.83 19.15
CA TRP A 242 -0.39 -8.65 18.46
C TRP A 242 0.61 -7.48 18.39
N SER A 243 1.46 -7.32 19.39
CA SER A 243 2.44 -6.22 19.47
C SER A 243 3.62 -6.40 18.52
N GLU A 244 3.93 -7.64 18.14
CA GLU A 244 5.00 -7.95 17.18
C GLU A 244 4.50 -7.92 15.73
N ALA A 245 3.18 -8.04 15.52
CA ALA A 245 2.58 -8.03 14.21
C ALA A 245 2.75 -6.67 13.51
N SER A 246 3.23 -6.72 12.27
CA SER A 246 3.33 -5.55 11.41
C SER A 246 1.95 -5.04 11.02
N GLN A 247 1.77 -3.72 11.08
CA GLN A 247 0.60 -3.04 10.54
C GLN A 247 0.83 -2.56 9.10
N GLU A 248 2.00 -2.81 8.53
CA GLU A 248 2.40 -2.31 7.19
C GLU A 248 2.71 -3.43 6.21
N ALA A 249 2.66 -4.69 6.67
CA ALA A 249 2.83 -5.87 5.83
C ALA A 249 2.00 -7.07 6.31
N PHE A 250 1.54 -7.87 5.36
CA PHE A 250 0.94 -9.18 5.61
C PHE A 250 1.29 -10.13 4.45
N ARG A 251 1.02 -11.43 4.62
CA ARG A 251 1.18 -12.42 3.55
C ARG A 251 -0.13 -13.11 3.23
N ILE A 252 -0.28 -13.52 1.98
CA ILE A 252 -1.35 -14.42 1.56
C ILE A 252 -0.72 -15.73 1.13
N ARG A 253 -1.09 -16.80 1.83
CA ARG A 253 -0.76 -18.17 1.43
C ARG A 253 -1.92 -18.73 0.63
N ARG A 254 -1.65 -19.16 -0.60
CA ARG A 254 -2.61 -19.79 -1.50
C ARG A 254 -2.16 -21.21 -1.79
N TRP A 255 -3.04 -22.19 -1.57
CA TRP A 255 -2.71 -23.59 -1.84
C TRP A 255 -3.89 -24.33 -2.48
N THR A 256 -3.55 -25.39 -3.20
CA THR A 256 -4.53 -26.29 -3.82
C THR A 256 -4.56 -27.61 -3.09
N ASN A 257 -5.76 -28.19 -2.93
CA ASN A 257 -5.89 -29.54 -2.38
C ASN A 257 -6.16 -30.53 -3.52
N PHE A 258 -5.12 -30.92 -4.25
CA PHE A 258 -5.21 -32.03 -5.20
C PHE A 258 -5.04 -33.37 -4.46
N ARG A 259 -5.98 -34.31 -4.62
CA ARG A 259 -5.94 -35.66 -4.03
C ARG A 259 -4.80 -36.57 -4.53
N LEU A 260 -3.87 -36.07 -5.34
CA LEU A 260 -2.71 -36.84 -5.81
C LEU A 260 -1.51 -36.65 -4.87
N MET A 261 -0.76 -37.73 -4.64
CA MET A 261 0.43 -37.80 -3.79
C MET A 261 1.56 -36.87 -4.26
N ILE A 262 1.44 -35.58 -4.00
CA ILE A 262 2.49 -34.57 -4.17
C ILE A 262 2.76 -33.97 -2.79
N SER A 263 4.04 -33.79 -2.43
CA SER A 263 4.44 -33.28 -1.12
C SER A 263 3.79 -31.92 -0.80
N PRO A 264 3.26 -31.70 0.42
CA PRO A 264 2.51 -30.50 0.81
C PRO A 264 3.21 -29.16 0.52
N GLY A 265 4.55 -29.13 0.56
CA GLY A 265 5.34 -27.90 0.41
C GLY A 265 5.47 -27.35 -1.01
N GLN A 266 5.10 -28.10 -2.06
CA GLN A 266 5.20 -27.62 -3.45
C GLN A 266 3.89 -27.06 -4.02
N ASN A 267 2.78 -27.16 -3.28
CA ASN A 267 1.45 -26.74 -3.74
C ASN A 267 0.97 -25.42 -3.10
N SER A 268 1.82 -24.72 -2.34
CA SER A 268 1.50 -23.46 -1.69
C SER A 268 2.40 -22.33 -2.20
N ALA A 269 1.77 -21.26 -2.69
CA ALA A 269 2.45 -20.01 -3.00
C ALA A 269 2.21 -19.01 -1.85
N MET A 270 3.25 -18.32 -1.42
CA MET A 270 3.17 -17.24 -0.45
C MET A 270 3.49 -15.93 -1.15
N ILE A 271 2.64 -14.93 -0.98
CA ILE A 271 2.81 -13.60 -1.56
C ILE A 271 2.82 -12.59 -0.41
N THR A 272 3.82 -11.73 -0.37
CA THR A 272 3.98 -10.68 0.62
C THR A 272 3.41 -9.38 0.08
N TYR A 273 2.57 -8.72 0.89
CA TYR A 273 1.99 -7.42 0.61
C TYR A 273 2.56 -6.40 1.58
N SER A 274 2.81 -5.19 1.09
CA SER A 274 3.13 -4.02 1.91
C SER A 274 2.29 -2.83 1.49
N THR A 275 2.10 -1.88 2.41
CA THR A 275 1.44 -0.61 2.12
C THR A 275 2.44 0.45 1.65
N LEU A 276 1.92 1.53 1.08
CA LEU A 276 2.65 2.77 0.86
C LEU A 276 2.29 3.77 1.97
N ASP A 277 3.27 4.57 2.40
CA ASP A 277 2.99 5.74 3.25
C ASP A 277 2.11 6.73 2.47
N PRO A 278 0.98 7.22 3.04
CA PRO A 278 0.14 8.26 2.45
C PRO A 278 0.89 9.48 1.90
N VAL A 279 2.02 9.88 2.51
CA VAL A 279 2.83 11.00 2.04
C VAL A 279 3.40 10.77 0.63
N LEU A 280 3.61 9.51 0.24
CA LEU A 280 4.21 9.15 -1.06
C LEU A 280 3.23 9.26 -2.23
N TYR A 281 1.92 9.16 -1.97
CA TYR A 281 0.91 9.15 -3.03
C TYR A 281 -0.17 10.23 -2.90
N THR A 282 -0.10 11.09 -1.89
CA THR A 282 -1.04 12.20 -1.72
C THR A 282 -0.47 13.46 -2.38
N PRO A 283 -1.08 13.98 -3.46
CA PRO A 283 -0.63 15.22 -4.09
C PRO A 283 -0.81 16.40 -3.14
N THR A 284 0.14 17.33 -3.18
CA THR A 284 0.08 18.61 -2.47
C THR A 284 0.22 19.77 -3.44
N ARG A 285 0.03 21.00 -2.97
CA ARG A 285 0.25 22.19 -3.80
C ARG A 285 1.71 22.29 -4.27
N GLU A 286 2.65 21.87 -3.43
CA GLU A 286 4.09 21.90 -3.69
C GLU A 286 4.55 20.69 -4.51
N LYS A 287 3.86 19.55 -4.36
CA LYS A 287 4.13 18.28 -5.06
C LYS A 287 2.89 17.82 -5.84
N PRO A 288 2.45 18.57 -6.86
CA PRO A 288 1.19 18.29 -7.54
C PRO A 288 1.20 17.00 -8.35
N TYR A 289 2.36 16.46 -8.77
CA TYR A 289 2.44 15.21 -9.56
C TYR A 289 2.63 13.96 -8.71
N GLN A 290 2.90 14.12 -7.40
CA GLN A 290 3.01 13.04 -6.41
C GLN A 290 1.75 12.17 -6.43
N GLY A 291 1.85 10.87 -6.65
CA GLY A 291 0.66 10.02 -6.69
C GLY A 291 0.83 8.63 -7.24
N ILE A 292 -0.29 7.89 -7.25
CA ILE A 292 -0.43 6.64 -7.99
C ILE A 292 -1.01 6.95 -9.37
N TRP A 293 -0.41 6.37 -10.40
CA TRP A 293 -0.73 6.60 -11.79
C TRP A 293 -0.92 5.28 -12.52
N VAL A 294 -1.66 5.30 -13.61
CA VAL A 294 -1.73 4.20 -14.58
C VAL A 294 -1.06 4.67 -15.87
N GLY A 295 -0.19 3.83 -16.44
CA GLY A 295 0.58 4.11 -17.64
C GLY A 295 0.33 3.12 -18.77
N ASP A 296 0.39 3.61 -20.00
CA ASP A 296 0.32 2.80 -21.21
C ASP A 296 1.71 2.38 -21.71
N TYR A 297 1.98 1.07 -21.64
CA TYR A 297 3.19 0.45 -22.18
C TYR A 297 2.92 -0.37 -23.44
N SER A 298 1.89 0.03 -24.21
CA SER A 298 1.57 -0.50 -25.53
C SER A 298 1.35 -2.02 -25.53
N ALA A 299 2.25 -2.80 -26.15
CA ALA A 299 2.13 -4.25 -26.23
C ALA A 299 2.25 -4.95 -24.86
N HIS A 300 2.81 -4.26 -23.86
CA HIS A 300 2.94 -4.76 -22.49
C HIS A 300 1.70 -4.47 -21.63
N GLY A 301 0.78 -3.64 -22.12
CA GLY A 301 -0.46 -3.31 -21.43
C GLY A 301 -0.36 -2.12 -20.48
N CYS A 302 -1.31 -2.06 -19.55
CA CYS A 302 -1.41 -0.99 -18.56
C CYS A 302 -0.68 -1.38 -17.28
N GLU A 303 0.13 -0.48 -16.74
CA GLU A 303 0.85 -0.69 -15.48
C GLU A 303 0.58 0.44 -14.50
N PHE A 304 0.55 0.11 -13.21
CA PHE A 304 0.41 1.09 -12.14
C PHE A 304 1.77 1.52 -11.62
N LEU A 305 1.91 2.82 -11.42
CA LEU A 305 3.15 3.49 -11.05
C LEU A 305 2.95 4.32 -9.80
N LEU A 306 4.01 4.45 -9.01
CA LEU A 306 4.16 5.48 -7.99
C LEU A 306 5.06 6.58 -8.57
N ILE A 307 4.53 7.80 -8.72
CA ILE A 307 5.31 8.98 -9.07
C ILE A 307 5.62 9.74 -7.79
N ILE A 308 6.91 9.85 -7.48
CA ILE A 308 7.44 10.64 -6.37
C ILE A 308 8.01 11.94 -6.94
N GLN A 309 7.54 13.06 -6.42
CA GLN A 309 8.04 14.39 -6.73
C GLN A 309 9.07 14.82 -5.67
N GLY A 310 10.29 15.06 -6.11
CA GLY A 310 11.38 15.53 -5.25
C GLY A 310 11.11 16.93 -4.71
N ASP A 311 11.76 17.24 -3.59
CA ASP A 311 11.76 18.61 -3.08
C ASP A 311 12.52 19.54 -4.03
N PRO A 312 12.11 20.82 -4.11
CA PRO A 312 12.87 21.80 -4.87
C PRO A 312 14.28 21.94 -4.30
N SER A 313 15.26 22.11 -5.19
CA SER A 313 16.60 22.56 -4.78
C SER A 313 16.53 24.01 -4.30
N ASP A 314 17.44 24.42 -3.43
CA ASP A 314 17.49 25.79 -2.87
C ASP A 314 17.59 26.88 -3.97
N ASP A 315 18.04 26.50 -5.17
CA ASP A 315 18.17 27.36 -6.35
C ASP A 315 16.96 27.29 -7.32
N ASP A 316 15.83 26.70 -6.93
CA ASP A 316 14.66 26.56 -7.81
C ASP A 316 13.71 27.75 -7.69
N GLU A 317 13.86 28.71 -8.62
CA GLU A 317 12.81 29.68 -8.91
C GLU A 317 11.61 28.97 -9.55
N GLY A 318 10.64 28.58 -8.72
CA GLY A 318 9.42 27.93 -9.18
C GLY A 318 8.60 28.83 -10.09
N ASP A 319 8.28 28.36 -11.30
CA ASP A 319 7.38 29.05 -12.21
C ASP A 319 5.93 28.76 -11.80
N SER A 320 5.28 29.76 -11.21
CA SER A 320 3.89 29.69 -10.72
C SER A 320 2.90 30.41 -11.63
N THR A 321 3.29 30.76 -12.86
CA THR A 321 2.47 31.52 -13.82
C THR A 321 1.10 30.88 -14.11
N THR A 322 0.95 29.56 -13.87
CA THR A 322 -0.28 28.79 -14.06
C THR A 322 -0.98 28.37 -12.75
N GLY A 323 -0.53 28.86 -11.59
CA GLY A 323 -1.06 28.50 -10.26
C GLY A 323 -0.59 27.14 -9.72
N THR A 324 -0.10 26.25 -10.59
CA THR A 324 0.54 24.98 -10.23
C THR A 324 2.04 25.17 -10.13
N VAL A 325 2.66 24.71 -9.05
CA VAL A 325 4.10 24.86 -8.84
C VAL A 325 4.86 23.79 -9.61
N GLN A 326 5.53 24.18 -10.69
CA GLN A 326 6.32 23.30 -11.56
C GLN A 326 7.79 23.34 -11.11
N ARG A 327 8.20 22.45 -10.21
CA ARG A 327 9.58 22.36 -9.69
C ARG A 327 9.91 20.98 -9.13
N GLY A 328 11.21 20.72 -8.95
CA GLY A 328 11.72 19.47 -8.39
C GLY A 328 11.80 18.35 -9.42
N SER A 329 12.27 17.19 -9.01
CA SER A 329 12.37 16.00 -9.87
C SER A 329 11.07 15.20 -9.89
N LEU A 330 10.89 14.35 -10.91
CA LEU A 330 9.90 13.28 -10.91
C LEU A 330 10.61 11.93 -11.03
N HIS A 331 10.27 11.01 -10.14
CA HIS A 331 10.76 9.64 -10.16
C HIS A 331 9.56 8.69 -10.19
N ALA A 332 9.39 7.97 -11.30
CA ALA A 332 8.30 7.02 -11.47
C ALA A 332 8.81 5.59 -11.28
N ILE A 333 8.18 4.88 -10.35
CA ILE A 333 8.51 3.49 -9.97
C ILE A 333 7.29 2.61 -10.27
N LYS A 334 7.52 1.44 -10.86
CA LYS A 334 6.47 0.47 -11.16
C LYS A 334 5.94 -0.18 -9.89
N LEU A 335 4.65 -0.02 -9.59
CA LEU A 335 3.95 -0.81 -8.56
C LEU A 335 3.47 -2.15 -9.13
N THR A 336 3.13 -2.14 -10.42
CA THR A 336 3.01 -3.34 -11.26
C THR A 336 3.95 -3.22 -12.45
N GLY A 337 4.39 -4.34 -12.99
CA GLY A 337 5.32 -4.36 -14.11
C GLY A 337 5.26 -5.64 -14.92
N ASP A 338 6.35 -5.92 -15.62
CA ASP A 338 6.44 -7.06 -16.54
C ASP A 338 7.85 -7.68 -16.48
N PRO A 339 8.13 -8.77 -17.21
CA PRO A 339 9.45 -9.39 -17.22
C PRO A 339 10.58 -8.52 -17.83
N ASN A 340 10.25 -7.43 -18.51
CA ASN A 340 11.22 -6.49 -19.09
C ASN A 340 11.58 -5.41 -18.09
N VAL A 341 10.60 -4.71 -17.51
CA VAL A 341 10.80 -3.75 -16.41
C VAL A 341 9.86 -4.15 -15.26
N PRO A 342 10.38 -4.93 -14.29
CA PRO A 342 9.61 -5.45 -13.17
C PRO A 342 8.99 -4.38 -12.27
N ARG A 343 8.01 -4.80 -11.46
CA ARG A 343 7.58 -4.05 -10.26
C ARG A 343 8.80 -3.69 -9.40
N GLY A 344 8.74 -2.57 -8.71
CA GLY A 344 9.83 -2.02 -7.92
C GLY A 344 10.88 -1.29 -8.74
N GLU A 345 10.89 -1.46 -10.07
CA GLU A 345 11.86 -0.79 -10.93
C GLU A 345 11.41 0.60 -11.36
N THR A 346 12.40 1.44 -11.59
CA THR A 346 12.18 2.77 -12.14
C THR A 346 11.75 2.65 -13.59
N THR A 347 10.71 3.38 -13.99
CA THR A 347 10.28 3.45 -15.40
C THR A 347 10.71 4.74 -16.09
N PHE A 348 10.78 5.87 -15.37
CA PHE A 348 11.35 7.10 -15.90
C PHE A 348 11.77 8.03 -14.76
N ILE A 349 12.70 8.94 -15.08
CA ILE A 349 13.15 10.01 -14.19
C ILE A 349 13.20 11.32 -14.97
N SER A 350 12.68 12.39 -14.39
CA SER A 350 12.97 13.77 -14.79
C SER A 350 13.72 14.47 -13.67
N GLY A 351 14.92 14.99 -13.96
CA GLY A 351 15.77 15.61 -12.94
C GLY A 351 15.27 16.96 -12.43
N ASP A 352 14.49 17.68 -13.24
CA ASP A 352 13.82 18.92 -12.88
C ASP A 352 12.63 19.14 -13.83
N ILE A 353 11.45 19.46 -13.30
CA ILE A 353 10.28 19.88 -14.08
C ILE A 353 10.08 21.40 -14.13
N GLY A 354 10.91 22.13 -13.40
CA GLY A 354 11.02 23.59 -13.38
C GLY A 354 11.84 24.15 -14.53
N PRO A 355 12.38 25.38 -14.38
CA PRO A 355 13.08 26.07 -15.46
C PRO A 355 14.34 25.38 -15.98
N LYS A 356 15.09 24.64 -15.14
CA LYS A 356 16.38 24.03 -15.56
C LYS A 356 16.13 22.81 -16.46
N GLY A 357 15.04 22.09 -16.22
CA GLY A 357 14.62 20.95 -17.03
C GLY A 357 13.74 21.29 -18.24
N LEU A 358 13.19 22.51 -18.32
CA LEU A 358 12.35 22.96 -19.42
C LEU A 358 13.10 22.94 -20.76
N ILE A 359 12.51 22.30 -21.77
CA ILE A 359 12.96 22.32 -23.15
C ILE A 359 12.24 23.44 -23.90
N LYS A 360 10.90 23.40 -23.87
CA LYS A 360 10.02 24.41 -24.48
C LYS A 360 8.61 24.33 -23.90
N VAL A 361 7.80 25.35 -24.17
CA VAL A 361 6.34 25.27 -24.08
C VAL A 361 5.82 25.00 -25.49
N GLU A 362 4.99 23.98 -25.67
CA GLU A 362 4.51 23.60 -26.99
C GLU A 362 3.53 24.64 -27.56
N THR A 363 3.62 24.90 -28.86
CA THR A 363 2.75 25.86 -29.58
C THR A 363 1.74 25.17 -30.49
N GLU A 364 2.00 23.92 -30.88
CA GLU A 364 1.21 23.15 -31.84
C GLU A 364 0.35 22.06 -31.17
N GLU A 365 -0.72 21.63 -31.85
CA GLU A 365 -1.59 20.57 -31.35
C GLU A 365 -0.89 19.19 -31.42
N PRO A 366 -1.24 18.23 -30.53
CA PRO A 366 -2.29 18.28 -29.50
C PRO A 366 -1.83 18.80 -28.12
N PHE A 367 -0.56 19.21 -27.98
CA PHE A 367 0.03 19.53 -26.67
C PHE A 367 0.18 21.02 -26.41
N LYS A 368 -0.44 21.87 -27.24
CA LYS A 368 -0.34 23.32 -27.15
C LYS A 368 -0.50 23.85 -25.73
N GLY A 369 0.46 24.67 -25.29
CA GLY A 369 0.54 25.24 -23.95
C GLY A 369 1.19 24.33 -22.90
N SER A 370 1.43 23.05 -23.21
CA SER A 370 2.07 22.11 -22.28
C SER A 370 3.57 22.38 -22.18
N ARG A 371 4.12 22.21 -20.96
CA ARG A 371 5.57 22.27 -20.75
C ARG A 371 6.18 20.94 -21.16
N ILE A 372 7.24 20.99 -21.95
CA ILE A 372 8.03 19.82 -22.32
C ILE A 372 9.35 19.89 -21.58
N VAL A 373 9.65 18.87 -20.77
CA VAL A 373 10.82 18.81 -19.89
C VAL A 373 11.66 17.58 -20.19
N ARG A 374 12.98 17.67 -19.92
CA ARG A 374 13.90 16.55 -20.11
C ARG A 374 13.59 15.40 -19.16
N ALA A 375 13.68 14.18 -19.66
CA ALA A 375 13.55 12.97 -18.87
C ALA A 375 14.41 11.84 -19.46
N ASN A 376 14.56 10.78 -18.69
CA ASN A 376 15.12 9.52 -19.16
C ASN A 376 14.12 8.40 -18.85
N GLY A 377 13.80 7.61 -19.87
CA GLY A 377 12.90 6.46 -19.75
C GLY A 377 13.68 5.17 -19.70
N HIS A 378 13.25 4.24 -18.85
CA HIS A 378 13.89 2.94 -18.69
C HIS A 378 13.34 1.95 -19.73
N VAL A 379 14.24 1.32 -20.48
CA VAL A 379 13.93 0.31 -21.48
C VAL A 379 14.80 -0.91 -21.22
N ALA A 380 14.20 -2.08 -21.33
CA ALA A 380 14.89 -3.35 -21.15
C ALA A 380 14.37 -4.42 -22.11
N GLY A 381 15.26 -5.34 -22.45
CA GLY A 381 14.97 -6.48 -23.31
C GLY A 381 14.38 -7.64 -22.53
N LEU A 382 14.37 -8.83 -23.15
CA LEU A 382 13.97 -10.06 -22.46
C LEU A 382 14.99 -10.38 -21.35
N GLY A 383 14.50 -10.48 -20.12
CA GLY A 383 15.29 -10.79 -18.94
C GLY A 383 15.92 -9.53 -18.34
N PHE A 384 15.15 -8.79 -17.54
CA PHE A 384 15.68 -7.70 -16.72
C PHE A 384 16.84 -8.22 -15.85
N HIS A 385 18.01 -7.62 -15.99
CA HIS A 385 19.14 -7.88 -15.11
C HIS A 385 19.35 -6.62 -14.29
N ASP A 386 19.01 -6.64 -13.01
CA ASP A 386 19.45 -5.61 -12.08
C ASP A 386 20.99 -5.56 -12.18
N GLY A 387 21.55 -4.41 -12.57
CA GLY A 387 22.93 -4.26 -13.08
C GLY A 387 24.08 -4.63 -12.12
N MET A 388 23.84 -5.45 -11.10
CA MET A 388 24.86 -6.06 -10.27
C MET A 388 25.49 -7.26 -10.98
N LEU A 389 26.56 -7.00 -11.74
CA LEU A 389 27.56 -8.01 -12.01
C LEU A 389 28.07 -8.56 -10.67
N GLU A 390 27.71 -9.81 -10.35
CA GLU A 390 28.44 -10.61 -9.37
C GLU A 390 29.92 -10.57 -9.73
N TYR A 391 30.75 -9.96 -8.88
CA TYR A 391 32.18 -10.22 -8.89
C TYR A 391 32.41 -11.63 -8.34
N SER A 392 32.19 -12.65 -9.17
CA SER A 392 32.71 -13.98 -8.89
C SER A 392 34.22 -13.94 -9.10
N ASN A 393 34.97 -14.06 -8.01
CA ASN A 393 36.40 -14.29 -8.04
C ASN A 393 36.73 -15.53 -8.90
N GLU A 394 37.84 -15.41 -9.64
CA GLU A 394 38.60 -16.49 -10.28
C GLU A 394 38.19 -16.92 -11.70
N THR A 395 38.92 -16.33 -12.66
CA THR A 395 39.42 -16.94 -13.91
C THR A 395 38.44 -17.74 -14.78
N CYS A 396 37.87 -17.09 -15.80
CA CYS A 396 37.96 -17.45 -17.22
C CYS A 396 36.95 -16.64 -18.04
N GLN A 397 37.41 -15.89 -19.04
CA GLN A 397 36.50 -15.38 -20.09
C GLN A 397 36.02 -16.57 -20.93
N PRO A 398 34.70 -16.69 -21.18
CA PRO A 398 34.24 -16.33 -22.53
C PRO A 398 32.75 -15.88 -22.58
N TRP A 399 32.47 -14.60 -22.85
CA TRP A 399 31.23 -14.16 -23.51
C TRP A 399 31.39 -12.78 -24.15
N LYS A 400 32.32 -12.64 -25.09
CA LYS A 400 32.49 -11.40 -25.87
C LYS A 400 31.47 -11.26 -27.03
N TYR A 401 30.37 -12.00 -27.03
CA TYR A 401 29.33 -11.99 -28.09
C TYR A 401 27.92 -12.33 -27.59
N LEU A 402 27.52 -11.88 -26.40
CA LEU A 402 26.09 -11.64 -26.10
C LEU A 402 25.88 -10.14 -26.01
N THR A 403 25.97 -9.47 -27.16
CA THR A 403 25.70 -8.04 -27.28
C THR A 403 24.22 -7.78 -27.03
N SER A 404 23.97 -7.06 -25.93
CA SER A 404 22.96 -6.01 -25.81
C SER A 404 21.50 -6.48 -25.82
N ILE A 405 20.95 -6.76 -24.63
CA ILE A 405 19.99 -5.81 -24.02
C ILE A 405 20.20 -5.83 -22.49
N THR A 406 21.26 -5.18 -22.03
CA THR A 406 21.28 -4.67 -20.64
C THR A 406 20.16 -3.63 -20.56
N ASP A 407 19.42 -3.62 -19.46
CA ASP A 407 18.49 -2.55 -19.18
C ASP A 407 19.22 -1.19 -19.28
N THR A 408 18.54 -0.17 -19.79
CA THR A 408 19.18 1.13 -20.02
C THR A 408 18.18 2.27 -20.01
N PHE A 409 18.68 3.44 -19.65
CA PHE A 409 17.92 4.67 -19.72
C PHE A 409 18.21 5.38 -21.05
N ILE A 410 17.15 5.63 -21.81
CA ILE A 410 17.22 6.40 -23.06
C ILE A 410 16.67 7.80 -22.87
N SER A 411 17.16 8.76 -23.66
CA SER A 411 16.67 10.13 -23.64
C SER A 411 15.20 10.19 -24.04
N SER A 412 14.43 10.92 -23.26
CA SER A 412 12.98 11.07 -23.43
C SER A 412 12.53 12.45 -22.97
N GLN A 413 11.25 12.76 -23.19
CA GLN A 413 10.68 14.04 -22.78
C GLN A 413 9.33 13.82 -22.12
N LEU A 414 9.09 14.46 -20.98
CA LEU A 414 7.75 14.50 -20.39
C LEU A 414 7.03 15.75 -20.89
N ILE A 415 5.80 15.56 -21.33
CA ILE A 415 4.88 16.61 -21.73
C ILE A 415 3.85 16.73 -20.60
N LEU A 416 3.97 17.80 -19.83
CA LEU A 416 3.16 18.06 -18.64
C LEU A 416 1.84 18.71 -19.07
N VAL A 417 0.87 17.87 -19.49
CA VAL A 417 -0.44 18.34 -19.99
C VAL A 417 -1.30 18.88 -18.86
N SER A 418 -1.33 18.18 -17.72
CA SER A 418 -1.94 18.66 -16.47
C SER A 418 -1.38 17.89 -15.27
N THR A 419 -1.79 18.25 -14.05
CA THR A 419 -1.43 17.47 -12.85
C THR A 419 -2.05 16.07 -12.83
N GLU A 420 -3.01 15.78 -13.71
CA GLU A 420 -3.71 14.49 -13.78
C GLU A 420 -3.38 13.71 -15.05
N TYR A 421 -2.56 14.30 -15.94
CA TYR A 421 -2.25 13.74 -17.24
C TYR A 421 -0.87 14.15 -17.74
N ILE A 422 -0.02 13.16 -17.96
CA ILE A 422 1.33 13.33 -18.49
C ILE A 422 1.45 12.52 -19.77
N ALA A 423 2.07 13.09 -20.80
CA ALA A 423 2.54 12.34 -21.96
C ALA A 423 4.06 12.14 -21.87
N HIS A 424 4.55 11.05 -22.43
CA HIS A 424 5.97 10.69 -22.39
C HIS A 424 6.43 10.33 -23.79
N TYR A 425 7.25 11.22 -24.35
CA TYR A 425 7.78 11.08 -25.69
C TYR A 425 9.11 10.32 -25.66
N TRP A 426 9.07 9.10 -26.19
CA TRP A 426 10.21 8.21 -26.38
C TRP A 426 10.88 8.55 -27.72
N GLN A 427 11.86 9.45 -27.69
CA GLN A 427 12.42 10.09 -28.89
C GLN A 427 12.99 9.08 -29.90
N GLU A 428 13.77 8.12 -29.43
CA GLU A 428 14.40 7.09 -30.29
C GLU A 428 13.39 6.12 -30.89
N MET A 429 12.23 5.96 -30.24
CA MET A 429 11.16 5.06 -30.68
C MET A 429 10.10 5.76 -31.53
N GLY A 430 10.09 7.10 -31.58
CA GLY A 430 9.05 7.86 -32.27
C GLY A 430 7.65 7.62 -31.71
N HIS A 431 7.52 7.41 -30.39
CA HIS A 431 6.28 6.99 -29.74
C HIS A 431 5.93 7.83 -28.50
N ILE A 432 4.64 8.03 -28.25
CA ILE A 432 4.14 8.66 -27.01
C ILE A 432 3.38 7.67 -26.15
N SER A 433 3.86 7.48 -24.92
CA SER A 433 3.10 6.86 -23.83
C SER A 433 2.35 7.92 -23.03
N TYR A 434 1.31 7.50 -22.30
CA TYR A 434 0.50 8.38 -21.49
C TYR A 434 0.33 7.83 -20.09
N TYR A 435 0.21 8.74 -19.12
CA TYR A 435 -0.03 8.43 -17.72
C TYR A 435 -1.22 9.23 -17.19
N ARG A 436 -2.14 8.56 -16.47
CA ARG A 436 -3.30 9.18 -15.81
C ARG A 436 -3.23 8.94 -14.31
N ARG A 437 -3.57 9.94 -13.50
CA ARG A 437 -3.66 9.74 -12.05
C ARG A 437 -4.82 8.81 -11.72
N VAL A 438 -4.63 7.94 -10.73
CA VAL A 438 -5.68 7.07 -10.20
C VAL A 438 -6.38 7.76 -9.03
N ASP A 439 -7.71 7.90 -9.10
CA ASP A 439 -8.52 8.36 -7.98
C ASP A 439 -8.87 7.20 -7.03
N ILE A 440 -7.99 6.98 -6.06
CA ILE A 440 -8.11 5.93 -5.04
C ILE A 440 -9.36 6.12 -4.18
N ASN A 441 -9.73 7.35 -3.84
CA ASN A 441 -10.87 7.61 -2.96
C ASN A 441 -12.18 7.26 -3.65
N ASN A 442 -12.33 7.61 -4.93
CA ASN A 442 -13.50 7.24 -5.71
C ASN A 442 -13.65 5.71 -5.82
N LEU A 443 -12.55 4.99 -6.01
CA LEU A 443 -12.56 3.52 -6.10
C LEU A 443 -12.93 2.81 -4.78
N LEU A 444 -12.69 3.47 -3.64
CA LEU A 444 -13.00 2.93 -2.31
C LEU A 444 -14.45 3.17 -1.88
N GLN A 445 -15.19 4.04 -2.56
CA GLN A 445 -16.61 4.27 -2.27
C GLN A 445 -17.44 3.00 -2.55
N ILE A 446 -18.46 2.78 -1.71
CA ILE A 446 -19.38 1.64 -1.75
C ILE A 446 -20.79 2.15 -1.96
#